data_AF-A0A7S0V5B9-F1
#
_entry.id   AF-A0A7S0V5B9-F1
#
_cell.length_a   1.000
_cell.length_b   1.000
_cell.length_c   1.000
_cell.angle_alpha   90.00
_cell.angle_beta   90.00
_cell.angle_gamma   90.00
#
_symmetry.space_group_name_H-M   'P 1'
#
loop_
_entity.id
_entity.type
_entity.pdbx_description
1 polymer ?
#
loop_
_entity_poly.entity_id
_entity_poly.type
_entity_poly.pdbx_seq_one_letter_code
_entity_poly.pdbx_strand_id
1 'polypeptide(L)'
;DILGNDQAYYALQELKEVVGKITPKVPDAGVHQMQVSSKTSAPAVQSHSTSISFYSTRELKDSGRITSLDQLYAQASALHPILRSKVQCWADISHGSFLANNRNREEESDDNMFIRWHQARGDTKLRDAIEWAQIKSPQRAIEKAFQTYCGDVSRLLDITRQTIYFQEIEHISTCLGSIWHDEEIMVERIKNRMDPEDSVTRMYGSYRDIMLNIRIVNDKTKDLKIDKHVCEVRLVLQCFAEVFIKENTTHAHYVALRNEMGHDG
;
A
#
# COMPACT_ATOMS: atom_id res chain seq x y z
N ASP A 1 -22.05 -8.80 11.38
CA ASP A 1 -22.18 -7.75 12.41
C ASP A 1 -20.91 -7.46 13.22
N ILE A 2 -19.74 -7.33 12.58
CA ILE A 2 -18.46 -7.02 13.29
C ILE A 2 -18.23 -5.50 13.44
N LEU A 3 -19.09 -4.66 12.86
CA LEU A 3 -18.99 -3.19 12.91
C LEU A 3 -20.27 -2.54 13.47
N GLY A 4 -20.94 -3.20 14.41
CA GLY A 4 -22.20 -2.73 15.02
C GLY A 4 -22.05 -1.58 16.03
N ASN A 5 -21.05 -0.71 15.85
CA ASN A 5 -20.82 0.42 16.75
C ASN A 5 -20.76 1.71 15.92
N ASP A 6 -21.63 2.68 16.23
CA ASP A 6 -21.73 3.96 15.51
C ASP A 6 -20.37 4.66 15.37
N GLN A 7 -19.49 4.47 16.36
CA GLN A 7 -18.12 4.99 16.36
C GLN A 7 -17.25 4.47 15.21
N ALA A 8 -17.38 3.19 14.85
CA ALA A 8 -16.65 2.61 13.72
C ALA A 8 -17.15 3.15 12.37
N TYR A 9 -18.44 3.44 12.27
CA TYR A 9 -19.02 4.08 11.09
C TYR A 9 -18.47 5.52 10.93
N TYR A 10 -18.45 6.32 11.99
CA TYR A 10 -17.87 7.67 11.95
C TYR A 10 -16.37 7.64 11.61
N ALA A 11 -15.60 6.72 12.19
CA ALA A 11 -14.18 6.56 11.88
C ALA A 11 -13.95 6.16 10.41
N LEU A 12 -14.80 5.32 9.83
CA LEU A 12 -14.76 4.99 8.39
C LEU A 12 -15.12 6.19 7.51
N GLN A 13 -16.07 7.03 7.91
CA GLN A 13 -16.40 8.26 7.18
C GLN A 13 -15.26 9.27 7.25
N GLU A 14 -14.65 9.47 8.42
CA GLU A 14 -13.47 10.32 8.58
C GLU A 14 -12.31 9.81 7.73
N LEU A 15 -12.08 8.50 7.70
CA LEU A 15 -11.08 7.87 6.85
C LEU A 15 -11.37 8.11 5.36
N LYS A 16 -12.62 7.99 4.92
CA LYS A 16 -13.03 8.31 3.54
C LYS A 16 -12.75 9.78 3.23
N GLU A 17 -13.03 10.69 4.15
CA GLU A 17 -12.73 12.11 3.98
C GLU A 17 -11.23 12.38 3.89
N VAL A 18 -10.42 11.79 4.77
CA VAL A 18 -8.96 11.93 4.77
C VAL A 18 -8.40 11.42 3.44
N VAL A 19 -8.82 10.23 3.00
CA VAL A 19 -8.41 9.66 1.71
C VAL A 19 -8.89 10.53 0.54
N GLY A 20 -10.11 11.08 0.59
CA GLY A 20 -10.65 11.97 -0.44
C GLY A 20 -9.96 13.34 -0.52
N LYS A 21 -9.40 13.83 0.59
CA LYS A 21 -8.64 15.09 0.66
C LYS A 21 -7.19 14.93 0.17
N ILE A 22 -6.67 13.71 0.10
CA ILE A 22 -5.34 13.41 -0.42
C ILE A 22 -5.36 13.52 -1.95
N THR A 23 -4.83 14.62 -2.48
CA THR A 23 -4.56 14.76 -3.92
C THR A 23 -3.11 14.35 -4.20
N PRO A 24 -2.78 13.68 -5.31
CA PRO A 24 -1.38 13.36 -5.61
C PRO A 24 -0.54 14.65 -5.60
N LYS A 25 0.56 14.69 -4.84
CA LYS A 25 1.50 15.81 -4.87
C LYS A 25 2.08 15.88 -6.28
N VAL A 26 1.61 16.84 -7.10
CA VAL A 26 2.12 17.03 -8.46
C VAL A 26 3.54 17.60 -8.34
N PRO A 27 4.56 16.98 -8.96
CA PRO A 27 5.88 17.61 -9.05
C PRO A 27 5.73 18.91 -9.84
N ASP A 28 6.27 20.01 -9.31
CA ASP A 28 6.21 21.34 -9.91
C ASP A 28 6.80 21.29 -11.34
N ALA A 29 5.93 21.21 -12.34
CA ALA A 29 6.29 21.25 -13.74
C ALA A 29 5.99 22.66 -14.25
N GLY A 30 7.06 23.41 -14.51
CA GLY A 30 7.01 24.80 -14.96
C GLY A 30 5.90 25.07 -15.98
N VAL A 31 5.09 26.07 -15.66
CA VAL A 31 3.92 26.51 -16.43
C VAL A 31 4.34 27.03 -17.80
N HIS A 32 3.89 26.37 -18.87
CA HIS A 32 3.61 27.03 -20.13
C HIS A 32 2.15 26.81 -20.52
N GLN A 33 1.33 27.85 -20.28
CA GLN A 33 -0.01 27.98 -20.83
C GLN A 33 0.06 28.14 -22.35
N MET A 34 -0.63 27.27 -23.09
CA MET A 34 -1.18 27.62 -24.39
C MET A 34 -2.69 27.42 -24.34
N GLN A 35 -3.41 28.53 -24.49
CA GLN A 35 -4.86 28.58 -24.65
C GLN A 35 -5.27 27.98 -25.99
N VAL A 36 -6.32 27.15 -26.01
CA VAL A 36 -7.18 27.00 -27.18
C VAL A 36 -8.64 26.95 -26.72
N SER A 37 -9.43 27.86 -27.28
CA SER A 37 -10.88 27.99 -27.15
C SER A 37 -11.59 27.20 -28.26
N SER A 38 -12.64 26.44 -27.95
CA SER A 38 -13.98 26.65 -28.51
C SER A 38 -15.01 25.56 -28.13
N LYS A 39 -16.19 26.07 -27.77
CA LYS A 39 -17.53 25.50 -27.47
C LYS A 39 -18.02 24.32 -28.33
N THR A 40 -18.76 23.36 -27.73
CA THR A 40 -20.21 23.09 -28.00
C THR A 40 -20.82 22.08 -27.00
N SER A 41 -22.16 22.05 -26.95
CA SER A 41 -23.10 21.66 -25.88
C SER A 41 -23.53 20.17 -25.77
N ALA A 42 -24.09 19.83 -24.59
CA ALA A 42 -24.56 18.55 -24.00
C ALA A 42 -25.83 17.91 -24.65
N PRO A 43 -26.51 16.83 -24.12
CA PRO A 43 -26.30 16.03 -22.89
C PRO A 43 -26.54 14.48 -22.97
N ALA A 44 -26.23 13.76 -21.86
CA ALA A 44 -27.03 12.68 -21.21
C ALA A 44 -26.24 11.45 -20.69
N VAL A 45 -26.13 11.39 -19.35
CA VAL A 45 -26.12 10.26 -18.39
C VAL A 45 -25.89 8.83 -18.93
N GLN A 46 -24.72 8.27 -18.59
CA GLN A 46 -24.56 6.87 -18.20
C GLN A 46 -23.69 6.82 -16.95
N SER A 47 -24.22 6.23 -15.88
CA SER A 47 -23.56 6.02 -14.60
C SER A 47 -22.41 5.03 -14.80
N HIS A 48 -21.18 5.53 -14.74
CA HIS A 48 -19.97 4.72 -14.76
C HIS A 48 -19.26 4.84 -13.42
N SER A 49 -18.84 3.67 -12.93
CA SER A 49 -17.93 3.43 -11.82
C SER A 49 -16.96 4.60 -11.56
N THR A 50 -17.07 5.25 -10.41
CA THR A 50 -16.10 6.24 -9.93
C THR A 50 -14.85 5.56 -9.38
N SER A 51 -14.20 4.74 -10.21
CA SER A 51 -12.76 4.54 -10.10
C SER A 51 -12.10 5.63 -10.95
N ILE A 52 -11.80 6.76 -10.32
CA ILE A 52 -10.97 7.79 -10.94
C ILE A 52 -9.57 7.20 -11.14
N SER A 53 -9.38 6.66 -12.34
CA SER A 53 -8.15 6.11 -12.87
C SER A 53 -7.51 7.20 -13.74
N PHE A 54 -6.89 8.20 -13.11
CA PHE A 54 -6.03 9.14 -13.84
C PHE A 54 -4.68 8.45 -14.13
N TYR A 55 -4.59 7.78 -15.27
CA TYR A 55 -3.29 7.44 -15.85
C TYR A 55 -3.04 8.40 -17.02
N SER A 56 -2.19 9.40 -16.79
CA SER A 56 -1.65 10.20 -17.88
C SER A 56 -0.63 9.34 -18.63
N THR A 57 -1.03 8.81 -19.79
CA THR A 57 -0.12 8.27 -20.80
C THR A 57 0.52 9.44 -21.55
N ARG A 58 1.48 10.11 -20.90
CA ARG A 58 2.42 10.97 -21.62
C ARG A 58 3.72 10.22 -21.85
N GLU A 59 4.11 10.17 -23.11
CA GLU A 59 5.40 9.68 -23.60
C GLU A 59 6.53 10.38 -22.83
N LEU A 60 7.06 9.66 -21.85
CA LEU A 60 8.30 9.99 -21.19
C LEU A 60 9.44 9.63 -22.15
N LYS A 61 9.76 10.53 -23.09
CA LYS A 61 11.08 10.55 -23.71
C LYS A 61 12.04 11.13 -22.68
N ASP A 62 13.08 10.35 -22.36
CA ASP A 62 14.28 10.70 -21.57
C ASP A 62 14.33 10.27 -20.09
N SER A 63 13.97 9.03 -19.71
CA SER A 63 13.13 8.99 -18.50
C SER A 63 13.28 7.90 -17.44
N GLY A 64 14.48 7.40 -17.10
CA GLY A 64 14.66 6.60 -15.86
C GLY A 64 13.67 5.44 -15.66
N ARG A 65 13.18 4.84 -16.76
CA ARG A 65 12.20 3.76 -16.75
C ARG A 65 12.92 2.46 -16.38
N ILE A 66 12.33 1.68 -15.49
CA ILE A 66 12.81 0.34 -15.17
C ILE A 66 12.59 -0.56 -16.38
N THR A 67 13.66 -1.19 -16.89
CA THR A 67 13.58 -2.04 -18.08
C THR A 67 13.89 -3.51 -17.79
N SER A 68 14.44 -3.84 -16.62
CA SER A 68 14.75 -5.21 -16.22
C SER A 68 14.39 -5.50 -14.75
N LEU A 69 14.19 -6.78 -14.44
CA LEU A 69 14.02 -7.22 -13.06
C LEU A 69 15.28 -6.96 -12.23
N ASP A 70 16.47 -7.21 -12.78
CA ASP A 70 17.72 -7.00 -12.03
C ASP A 70 17.86 -5.56 -11.54
N GLN A 71 17.54 -4.58 -12.39
CA GLN A 71 17.51 -3.18 -12.02
C GLN A 71 16.50 -2.93 -10.89
N LEU A 72 15.28 -3.49 -11.02
CA LEU A 72 14.23 -3.34 -10.02
C LEU A 72 14.63 -3.93 -8.66
N TYR A 73 15.27 -5.09 -8.66
CA TYR A 73 15.73 -5.78 -7.46
C TYR A 73 16.93 -5.08 -6.81
N ALA A 74 17.87 -4.58 -7.59
CA ALA A 74 18.98 -3.77 -7.07
C ALA A 74 18.46 -2.53 -6.32
N GLN A 75 17.48 -1.83 -6.91
CA GLN A 75 16.83 -0.70 -6.25
C GLN A 75 16.06 -1.13 -5.00
N ALA A 76 15.32 -2.25 -5.07
CA ALA A 76 14.55 -2.77 -3.94
C ALA A 76 15.45 -3.12 -2.75
N SER A 77 16.60 -3.75 -2.98
CA SER A 77 17.57 -4.09 -1.93
C SER A 77 18.09 -2.84 -1.21
N ALA A 78 18.34 -1.76 -1.93
CA ALA A 78 18.76 -0.48 -1.35
C ALA A 78 17.62 0.24 -0.61
N LEU A 79 16.39 0.21 -1.16
CA LEU A 79 15.24 0.90 -0.60
C LEU A 79 14.63 0.18 0.62
N HIS A 80 14.69 -1.15 0.68
CA HIS A 80 14.06 -1.95 1.73
C HIS A 80 14.37 -1.50 3.17
N PRO A 81 15.65 -1.28 3.57
CA PRO A 81 15.94 -0.77 4.90
C PRO A 81 15.45 0.68 5.11
N ILE A 82 15.41 1.51 4.06
CA ILE A 82 14.92 2.89 4.14
C ILE A 82 13.41 2.90 4.39
N LEU A 83 12.66 2.09 3.64
CA LEU A 83 11.22 1.91 3.87
C LEU A 83 10.94 1.36 5.27
N ARG A 84 11.76 0.41 5.73
CA ARG A 84 11.63 -0.15 7.08
C ARG A 84 11.74 0.94 8.15
N SER A 85 12.74 1.81 8.05
CA SER A 85 12.89 2.94 8.98
C SER A 85 11.69 3.89 8.93
N LYS A 86 11.15 4.20 7.74
CA LYS A 86 9.95 5.03 7.61
C LYS A 86 8.73 4.41 8.29
N VAL A 87 8.42 3.13 8.04
CA VAL A 87 7.26 2.48 8.66
C VAL A 87 7.40 2.34 10.17
N GLN A 88 8.63 2.21 10.69
CA GLN A 88 8.91 2.25 12.13
C GLN A 88 8.55 3.62 12.72
N CYS A 89 8.97 4.72 12.08
CA CYS A 89 8.61 6.07 12.53
C CYS A 89 7.10 6.28 12.54
N TRP A 90 6.40 5.91 11.47
CA TRP A 90 4.94 6.05 11.42
C TRP A 90 4.26 5.18 12.48
N ALA A 91 4.69 3.94 12.64
CA ALA A 91 4.15 3.05 13.66
C ALA A 91 4.36 3.58 15.09
N ASP A 92 5.46 4.27 15.38
CA ASP A 92 5.69 4.88 16.70
C ASP A 92 4.68 5.99 16.99
N ILE A 93 4.40 6.84 15.99
CA ILE A 93 3.48 7.97 16.11
C ILE A 93 2.03 7.49 16.21
N SER A 94 1.67 6.44 15.47
CA SER A 94 0.29 6.00 15.30
C SER A 94 -0.04 4.71 16.04
N HIS A 95 0.72 4.34 17.08
CA HIS A 95 0.50 3.11 17.85
C HIS A 95 0.46 1.81 17.01
N GLY A 96 1.19 1.79 15.89
CA GLY A 96 1.28 0.67 14.96
C GLY A 96 2.06 -0.52 15.52
N SER A 97 1.73 -1.69 15.00
CA SER A 97 2.36 -2.97 15.35
C SER A 97 2.87 -3.72 14.12
N PHE A 98 3.77 -4.66 14.34
CA PHE A 98 4.29 -5.57 13.31
C PHE A 98 4.05 -7.02 13.70
N LEU A 99 4.06 -7.91 12.71
CA LEU A 99 3.83 -9.34 12.94
C LEU A 99 4.97 -9.94 13.79
N ALA A 100 4.64 -10.79 14.75
CA ALA A 100 5.61 -11.56 15.52
C ALA A 100 6.09 -12.77 14.70
N ASN A 101 7.39 -13.05 14.73
CA ASN A 101 7.97 -14.25 14.15
C ASN A 101 7.68 -15.46 15.04
N ASN A 102 6.81 -16.35 14.56
CA ASN A 102 6.37 -17.53 15.31
C ASN A 102 7.37 -18.70 15.29
N ARG A 103 8.53 -18.57 14.61
CA ARG A 103 9.48 -19.69 14.43
C ARG A 103 10.21 -20.15 15.69
N ASN A 104 10.18 -19.35 16.77
CA ASN A 104 10.89 -19.65 18.03
C ASN A 104 9.96 -19.67 19.26
N ARG A 105 8.64 -19.77 19.08
CA ARG A 105 7.73 -19.87 20.24
C ARG A 105 7.63 -21.32 20.68
N GLU A 106 8.24 -21.61 21.82
CA GLU A 106 7.85 -22.77 22.63
C GLU A 106 6.36 -22.62 22.96
N GLU A 107 5.62 -23.70 22.75
CA GLU A 107 4.16 -23.78 22.84
C GLU A 107 3.65 -23.20 24.18
N GLU A 108 2.61 -22.35 24.13
CA GLU A 108 1.53 -22.19 25.13
C GLU A 108 0.93 -20.77 25.32
N SER A 109 1.41 -19.69 24.66
CA SER A 109 0.65 -18.42 24.67
C SER A 109 0.26 -17.94 23.26
N ASP A 110 -1.03 -18.14 22.91
CA ASP A 110 -1.68 -17.74 21.65
C ASP A 110 -1.82 -16.20 21.49
N ASP A 111 -1.37 -15.41 22.47
CA ASP A 111 -1.96 -14.07 22.68
C ASP A 111 -1.21 -12.88 22.11
N ASN A 112 -0.10 -13.06 21.39
CA ASN A 112 0.64 -11.88 20.90
C ASN A 112 1.18 -12.01 19.48
N MET A 113 0.29 -12.22 18.52
CA MET A 113 0.64 -12.26 17.09
C MET A 113 1.23 -10.95 16.58
N PHE A 114 0.98 -9.83 17.27
CA PHE A 114 1.51 -8.52 16.91
C PHE A 114 2.40 -7.96 18.02
N ILE A 115 3.49 -7.30 17.62
CA ILE A 115 4.40 -6.60 18.51
C ILE A 115 4.23 -5.10 18.27
N ARG A 116 3.80 -4.36 19.29
CA ARG A 116 3.70 -2.89 19.22
C ARG A 116 5.08 -2.28 19.05
N TRP A 117 5.26 -1.42 18.05
CA TRP A 117 6.58 -0.85 17.76
C TRP A 117 7.14 0.00 18.90
N HIS A 118 6.26 0.75 19.59
CA HIS A 118 6.66 1.58 20.73
C HIS A 118 7.33 0.78 21.86
N GLN A 119 6.93 -0.47 22.06
CA GLN A 119 7.54 -1.38 23.03
C GLN A 119 8.85 -1.95 22.47
N ALA A 120 8.84 -2.36 21.20
CA ALA A 120 10.01 -2.94 20.57
C ALA A 120 11.18 -1.94 20.40
N ARG A 121 10.93 -0.65 20.13
CA ARG A 121 12.01 0.31 19.81
C ARG A 121 13.15 0.35 20.86
N GLY A 122 12.82 0.12 22.13
CA GLY A 122 13.77 0.05 23.26
C GLY A 122 14.15 -1.36 23.71
N ASP A 123 13.55 -2.41 23.13
CA ASP A 123 13.78 -3.81 23.50
C ASP A 123 14.28 -4.62 22.28
N THR A 124 15.57 -4.96 22.31
CA THR A 124 16.22 -5.74 21.24
C THR A 124 15.56 -7.10 21.02
N LYS A 125 15.10 -7.78 22.09
CA LYS A 125 14.45 -9.10 21.95
C LYS A 125 13.14 -8.98 21.18
N LEU A 126 12.33 -7.97 21.52
CA LEU A 126 11.08 -7.70 20.81
C LEU A 126 11.33 -7.28 19.35
N ARG A 127 12.39 -6.52 19.08
CA ARG A 127 12.76 -6.14 17.70
C ARG A 127 13.16 -7.33 16.85
N ASP A 128 13.96 -8.23 17.40
CA ASP A 128 14.44 -9.43 16.70
C ASP A 128 13.30 -10.44 16.50
N ALA A 129 12.26 -10.37 17.33
CA ALA A 129 11.04 -11.14 17.19
C ALA A 129 10.06 -10.57 16.14
N ILE A 130 10.33 -9.43 15.48
CA ILE A 130 9.46 -8.91 14.43
C ILE A 130 9.73 -9.63 13.10
N GLU A 131 8.67 -10.14 12.47
CA GLU A 131 8.69 -10.64 11.10
C GLU A 131 8.53 -9.49 10.10
N TRP A 132 9.65 -9.05 9.54
CA TRP A 132 9.65 -8.04 8.47
C TRP A 132 9.24 -8.62 7.13
N ALA A 133 8.44 -7.87 6.37
CA ALA A 133 8.10 -8.24 5.00
C ALA A 133 9.36 -8.37 4.16
N GLN A 134 9.55 -9.53 3.53
CA GLN A 134 10.66 -9.78 2.62
C GLN A 134 10.41 -9.13 1.25
N ILE A 135 11.49 -8.81 0.54
CA ILE A 135 11.41 -8.44 -0.88
C ILE A 135 10.71 -9.58 -1.63
N LYS A 136 9.78 -9.25 -2.52
CA LYS A 136 9.03 -10.26 -3.29
C LYS A 136 10.01 -11.20 -3.98
N SER A 137 9.75 -12.51 -3.97
CA SER A 137 10.62 -13.46 -4.66
C SER A 137 10.62 -13.26 -6.18
N PRO A 138 11.76 -13.46 -6.87
CA PRO A 138 11.85 -13.29 -8.33
C PRO A 138 10.78 -14.09 -9.09
N GLN A 139 10.55 -15.34 -8.68
CA GLN A 139 9.54 -16.20 -9.30
C GLN A 139 8.14 -15.57 -9.23
N ARG A 140 7.72 -15.06 -8.07
CA ARG A 140 6.42 -14.39 -7.92
C ARG A 140 6.35 -13.07 -8.69
N ALA A 141 7.47 -12.35 -8.81
CA ALA A 141 7.54 -11.12 -9.58
C ALA A 141 7.36 -11.40 -11.09
N ILE A 142 8.03 -12.43 -11.60
CA ILE A 142 7.90 -12.91 -12.99
C ILE A 142 6.45 -13.33 -13.26
N GLU A 143 5.88 -14.21 -12.44
CA GLU A 143 4.48 -14.65 -12.56
C GLU A 143 3.53 -13.45 -12.64
N LYS A 144 3.69 -12.48 -11.73
CA LYS A 144 2.83 -11.29 -11.70
C LYS A 144 3.04 -10.39 -12.92
N ALA A 145 4.28 -10.21 -13.37
CA ALA A 145 4.56 -9.39 -14.55
C ALA A 145 3.91 -9.96 -15.80
N PHE A 146 4.07 -11.26 -16.06
CA PHE A 146 3.50 -11.90 -17.25
C PHE A 146 1.99 -12.00 -17.18
N GLN A 147 1.43 -12.39 -16.03
CA GLN A 147 -0.02 -12.50 -15.88
C GLN A 147 -0.68 -11.12 -15.89
N THR A 148 -0.26 -10.18 -15.04
CA THR A 148 -1.03 -8.94 -14.83
C THR A 148 -0.59 -7.78 -15.73
N TYR A 149 0.66 -7.78 -16.19
CA TYR A 149 1.27 -6.61 -16.84
C TYR A 149 1.87 -6.91 -18.21
N CYS A 150 1.53 -8.05 -18.83
CA CYS A 150 2.03 -8.47 -20.14
C CYS A 150 3.56 -8.43 -20.24
N GLY A 151 4.25 -8.77 -19.14
CA GLY A 151 5.71 -8.74 -19.05
C GLY A 151 6.33 -7.37 -18.72
N ASP A 152 5.55 -6.29 -18.60
CA ASP A 152 6.08 -4.97 -18.23
C ASP A 152 6.44 -4.90 -16.74
N VAL A 153 7.74 -5.09 -16.47
CA VAL A 153 8.31 -5.09 -15.12
C VAL A 153 8.26 -3.72 -14.45
N SER A 154 8.16 -2.62 -15.21
CA SER A 154 8.06 -1.26 -14.64
C SER A 154 6.77 -1.03 -13.87
N ARG A 155 5.78 -1.93 -14.02
CA ARG A 155 4.48 -1.89 -13.34
C ARG A 155 4.44 -2.72 -12.06
N LEU A 156 5.55 -3.37 -11.66
CA LEU A 156 5.67 -4.11 -10.41
C LEU A 156 5.95 -3.17 -9.23
N LEU A 157 4.89 -2.64 -8.62
CA LEU A 157 4.97 -1.64 -7.55
C LEU A 157 5.12 -2.21 -6.12
N ASP A 158 5.14 -3.54 -5.99
CA ASP A 158 5.10 -4.25 -4.70
C ASP A 158 6.27 -5.23 -4.54
N ILE A 159 7.42 -4.92 -5.14
CA ILE A 159 8.68 -5.63 -4.90
C ILE A 159 9.19 -5.33 -3.50
N THR A 160 9.24 -4.04 -3.15
CA THR A 160 9.51 -3.55 -1.80
C THR A 160 8.19 -3.21 -1.14
N ARG A 161 7.88 -3.86 -0.01
CA ARG A 161 6.62 -3.63 0.70
C ARG A 161 6.76 -3.78 2.20
N GLN A 162 5.88 -3.12 2.95
CA GLN A 162 5.74 -3.26 4.40
C GLN A 162 4.27 -3.17 4.80
N THR A 163 3.94 -3.75 5.95
CA THR A 163 2.59 -3.70 6.52
C THR A 163 2.68 -3.18 7.96
N ILE A 164 1.77 -2.28 8.34
CA ILE A 164 1.58 -1.83 9.72
C ILE A 164 0.18 -2.28 10.16
N TYR A 165 0.12 -2.90 11.34
CA TYR A 165 -1.11 -3.44 11.91
C TYR A 165 -1.62 -2.57 13.07
N PHE A 166 -2.94 -2.36 13.12
CA PHE A 166 -3.60 -1.46 14.06
C PHE A 166 -4.75 -2.13 14.78
N GLN A 167 -4.92 -1.83 16.07
CA GLN A 167 -6.09 -2.31 16.82
C GLN A 167 -7.36 -1.53 16.49
N GLU A 168 -7.20 -0.24 16.15
CA GLU A 168 -8.30 0.71 16.00
C GLU A 168 -8.16 1.50 14.68
N ILE A 169 -9.28 1.95 14.12
CA ILE A 169 -9.31 2.68 12.83
C ILE A 169 -8.71 4.08 12.99
N GLU A 170 -8.89 4.71 14.13
CA GLU A 170 -8.40 6.05 14.49
C GLU A 170 -6.87 6.11 14.39
N HIS A 171 -6.19 5.01 14.75
CA HIS A 171 -4.75 4.87 14.59
C HIS A 171 -4.33 4.77 13.11
N ILE A 172 -5.15 4.18 12.24
CA ILE A 172 -4.91 4.19 10.79
C ILE A 172 -5.02 5.62 10.24
N SER A 173 -6.05 6.38 10.65
CA SER A 173 -6.20 7.79 10.27
C SER A 173 -5.00 8.63 10.71
N THR A 174 -4.52 8.43 11.93
CA THR A 174 -3.31 9.08 12.46
C THR A 174 -2.05 8.72 11.64
N CYS A 175 -1.90 7.44 11.28
CA CYS A 175 -0.79 6.98 10.45
C CYS A 175 -0.85 7.59 9.04
N LEU A 176 -2.02 7.64 8.42
CA LEU A 176 -2.21 8.27 7.11
C LEU A 176 -1.86 9.77 7.15
N GLY A 177 -2.33 10.48 8.18
CA GLY A 177 -1.97 11.86 8.42
C GLY A 177 -0.45 12.04 8.52
N SER A 178 0.23 11.16 9.24
CA SER A 178 1.69 11.20 9.38
C SER A 178 2.41 10.96 8.05
N ILE A 179 1.97 9.97 7.25
CA ILE A 179 2.52 9.69 5.92
C ILE A 179 2.30 10.88 4.97
N TRP A 180 1.12 11.49 5.02
CA TRP A 180 0.75 12.59 4.14
C TRP A 180 1.59 13.85 4.36
N HIS A 181 1.85 14.18 5.63
CA HIS A 181 2.66 15.33 6.03
C HIS A 181 4.17 15.06 6.04
N ASP A 182 4.61 13.83 5.78
CA ASP A 182 6.03 13.51 5.63
C ASP A 182 6.57 14.12 4.33
N GLU A 183 7.49 15.08 4.46
CA GLU A 183 8.07 15.83 3.33
C GLU A 183 8.91 14.95 2.40
N GLU A 184 9.44 13.83 2.91
CA GLU A 184 10.19 12.88 2.10
C GLU A 184 9.30 11.90 1.34
N ILE A 185 7.97 11.98 1.50
CA ILE A 185 7.04 11.02 0.90
C ILE A 185 6.21 11.66 -0.21
N MET A 186 6.25 10.98 -1.35
CA MET A 186 5.35 11.21 -2.48
C MET A 186 4.37 10.04 -2.56
N VAL A 187 3.08 10.33 -2.35
CA VAL A 187 2.00 9.34 -2.48
C VAL A 187 1.56 9.28 -3.95
N GLU A 188 1.76 8.13 -4.57
CA GLU A 188 1.39 7.89 -5.98
C GLU A 188 -0.04 7.37 -6.11
N ARG A 189 -0.46 6.53 -5.16
CA ARG A 189 -1.80 5.92 -5.16
C ARG A 189 -2.23 5.53 -3.76
N ILE A 190 -3.52 5.66 -3.49
CA ILE A 190 -4.19 5.06 -2.33
C ILE A 190 -5.32 4.14 -2.84
N LYS A 191 -5.46 2.97 -2.23
CA LYS A 191 -6.62 2.09 -2.36
C LYS A 191 -7.23 1.90 -0.99
N ASN A 192 -8.44 2.43 -0.80
CA ASN A 192 -9.22 2.20 0.41
C ASN A 192 -10.09 0.95 0.22
N ARG A 193 -9.62 -0.20 0.71
CA ARG A 193 -10.42 -1.45 0.68
C ARG A 193 -11.22 -1.65 1.97
N MET A 194 -11.18 -0.71 2.90
CA MET A 194 -12.10 -0.68 4.02
C MET A 194 -13.46 -0.06 3.62
N ASP A 195 -13.53 0.61 2.47
CA ASP A 195 -14.79 1.12 1.94
C ASP A 195 -15.75 -0.03 1.59
N PRO A 196 -16.95 -0.09 2.19
CA PRO A 196 -17.97 -1.07 1.84
C PRO A 196 -18.39 -1.03 0.36
N GLU A 197 -18.18 0.09 -0.33
CA GLU A 197 -18.51 0.26 -1.75
C GLU A 197 -17.38 -0.21 -2.68
N ASP A 198 -16.18 -0.49 -2.16
CA ASP A 198 -15.08 -1.02 -2.96
C ASP A 198 -15.49 -2.37 -3.57
N SER A 199 -15.35 -2.48 -4.91
CA SER A 199 -15.83 -3.64 -5.66
C SER A 199 -15.12 -4.93 -5.26
N VAL A 200 -13.82 -4.87 -4.94
CA VAL A 200 -13.04 -6.02 -4.49
C VAL A 200 -13.52 -6.46 -3.11
N THR A 201 -13.76 -5.50 -2.22
CA THR A 201 -14.33 -5.74 -0.89
C THR A 201 -15.72 -6.37 -0.95
N ARG A 202 -16.59 -5.89 -1.84
CA ARG A 202 -17.94 -6.45 -2.05
C ARG A 202 -17.91 -7.85 -2.64
N MET A 203 -17.03 -8.10 -3.61
CA MET A 203 -16.97 -9.38 -4.30
C MET A 203 -16.29 -10.47 -3.48
N TYR A 204 -15.26 -10.12 -2.70
CA TYR A 204 -14.36 -11.13 -2.12
C TYR A 204 -14.30 -11.10 -0.59
N GLY A 205 -14.88 -10.10 0.07
CA GLY A 205 -14.99 -10.01 1.53
C GLY A 205 -13.68 -9.95 2.33
N SER A 206 -12.53 -10.11 1.67
CA SER A 206 -11.30 -10.65 2.28
C SER A 206 -10.15 -9.67 2.34
N TYR A 207 -10.28 -8.47 1.78
CA TYR A 207 -9.31 -7.40 1.97
C TYR A 207 -9.98 -6.24 2.70
N ARG A 208 -9.45 -5.90 3.87
CA ARG A 208 -9.85 -4.75 4.68
C ARG A 208 -8.59 -4.02 5.11
N ASP A 209 -8.00 -3.34 4.13
CA ASP A 209 -6.76 -2.59 4.28
C ASP A 209 -6.84 -1.23 3.57
N ILE A 210 -5.93 -0.35 3.93
CA ILE A 210 -5.57 0.78 3.07
C ILE A 210 -4.20 0.48 2.50
N MET A 211 -4.13 0.38 1.17
CA MET A 211 -2.87 0.18 0.47
C MET A 211 -2.42 1.50 -0.14
N LEU A 212 -1.18 1.88 0.11
CA LEU A 212 -0.52 3.02 -0.49
C LEU A 212 0.61 2.56 -1.41
N ASN A 213 0.70 3.14 -2.60
CA ASN A 213 1.92 3.15 -3.39
C ASN A 213 2.61 4.49 -3.19
N ILE A 214 3.85 4.46 -2.74
CA ILE A 214 4.62 5.66 -2.38
C ILE A 214 6.03 5.62 -2.95
N ARG A 215 6.64 6.80 -3.07
CA ARG A 215 8.09 6.96 -3.26
C ARG A 215 8.68 7.72 -2.08
N ILE A 216 9.91 7.36 -1.72
CA ILE A 216 10.70 8.07 -0.71
C ILE A 216 11.69 8.95 -1.47
N VAL A 217 11.51 10.26 -1.37
CA VAL A 217 12.24 11.30 -2.11
C VAL A 217 12.99 12.17 -1.11
N ASN A 218 14.19 11.73 -0.73
CA ASN A 218 15.12 12.50 0.10
C ASN A 218 16.51 12.45 -0.55
N ASP A 219 17.48 13.16 0.04
CA ASP A 219 18.82 13.27 -0.54
C ASP A 219 19.48 11.89 -0.68
N LYS A 220 19.32 11.03 0.32
CA LYS A 220 19.85 9.65 0.28
C LYS A 220 19.27 8.84 -0.88
N THR A 221 17.96 8.89 -1.14
CA THR A 221 17.36 8.13 -2.24
C THR A 221 17.69 8.73 -3.61
N LYS A 222 17.89 10.05 -3.71
CA LYS A 222 18.38 10.71 -4.92
C LYS A 222 19.83 10.35 -5.23
N ASP A 223 20.71 10.36 -4.22
CA ASP A 223 22.12 9.99 -4.34
C ASP A 223 22.29 8.55 -4.83
N LEU A 224 21.45 7.65 -4.30
CA LEU A 224 21.40 6.26 -4.74
C LEU A 224 20.64 6.06 -6.07
N LYS A 225 20.04 7.11 -6.64
CA LYS A 225 19.20 7.09 -7.85
C LYS A 225 18.03 6.10 -7.76
N ILE A 226 17.42 6.01 -6.58
CA ILE A 226 16.28 5.13 -6.27
C ILE A 226 15.02 5.90 -5.84
N ASP A 227 15.04 7.24 -5.89
CA ASP A 227 13.93 8.14 -5.55
C ASP A 227 12.70 8.00 -6.48
N LYS A 228 12.85 7.27 -7.59
CA LYS A 228 11.78 6.90 -8.51
C LYS A 228 11.18 5.52 -8.22
N HIS A 229 11.77 4.73 -7.32
CA HIS A 229 11.28 3.39 -7.00
C HIS A 229 10.01 3.47 -6.15
N VAL A 230 8.93 2.87 -6.64
CA VAL A 230 7.66 2.80 -5.92
C VAL A 230 7.67 1.58 -4.99
N CYS A 231 7.21 1.78 -3.76
CA CYS A 231 7.00 0.72 -2.79
C CYS A 231 5.56 0.70 -2.30
N GLU A 232 5.16 -0.44 -1.74
CA GLU A 232 3.81 -0.66 -1.22
C GLU A 232 3.79 -0.62 0.32
N VAL A 233 2.89 0.15 0.90
CA VAL A 233 2.62 0.17 2.35
C VAL A 233 1.17 -0.23 2.56
N ARG A 234 0.92 -1.17 3.47
CA ARG A 234 -0.45 -1.56 3.86
C ARG A 234 -0.72 -1.20 5.30
N LEU A 235 -1.87 -0.61 5.55
CA LEU A 235 -2.39 -0.32 6.88
C LEU A 235 -3.59 -1.25 7.11
N VAL A 236 -3.48 -2.13 8.09
CA VAL A 236 -4.42 -3.26 8.27
C VAL A 236 -4.91 -3.29 9.71
N LEU A 237 -6.20 -3.56 9.94
CA LEU A 237 -6.70 -3.82 11.29
C LEU A 237 -6.32 -5.24 11.75
N GLN A 238 -5.88 -5.35 12.99
CA GLN A 238 -5.46 -6.60 13.63
C GLN A 238 -6.57 -7.65 13.60
N CYS A 239 -7.81 -7.27 13.92
CA CYS A 239 -8.96 -8.17 13.91
C CYS A 239 -9.19 -8.84 12.55
N PHE A 240 -8.94 -8.14 11.43
CA PHE A 240 -9.02 -8.74 10.10
C PHE A 240 -7.79 -9.61 9.81
N ALA A 241 -6.59 -9.12 10.14
CA ALA A 241 -5.36 -9.88 9.94
C ALA A 241 -5.33 -11.20 10.72
N GLU A 242 -5.89 -11.23 11.94
CA GLU A 242 -6.02 -12.43 12.78
C GLU A 242 -6.77 -13.55 12.10
N VAL A 243 -7.97 -13.26 11.60
CA VAL A 243 -8.79 -14.21 10.85
C VAL A 243 -7.99 -14.77 9.67
N PHE A 244 -7.35 -13.89 8.90
CA PHE A 244 -6.62 -14.30 7.71
C PHE A 244 -5.35 -15.12 7.97
N ILE A 245 -4.62 -14.78 9.02
CA ILE A 245 -3.38 -15.48 9.36
C ILE A 245 -3.71 -16.84 9.98
N LYS A 246 -4.71 -16.92 10.87
CA LYS A 246 -5.13 -18.18 11.50
C LYS A 246 -5.75 -19.15 10.50
N GLU A 247 -6.55 -18.65 9.55
CA GLU A 247 -7.23 -19.50 8.58
C GLU A 247 -6.39 -19.79 7.32
N ASN A 248 -5.31 -19.05 7.06
CA ASN A 248 -4.48 -19.16 5.85
C ASN A 248 -5.28 -18.99 4.53
N THR A 249 -6.40 -18.27 4.57
CA THR A 249 -7.43 -18.32 3.53
C THR A 249 -7.32 -17.26 2.45
N THR A 250 -6.66 -16.11 2.66
CA THR A 250 -6.86 -14.91 1.82
C THR A 250 -6.20 -14.94 0.45
N HIS A 251 -4.89 -15.16 0.39
CA HIS A 251 -4.18 -15.09 -0.89
C HIS A 251 -4.50 -16.30 -1.77
N ALA A 252 -4.67 -17.48 -1.16
CA ALA A 252 -5.03 -18.70 -1.87
C ALA A 252 -6.44 -18.61 -2.46
N HIS A 253 -7.47 -18.18 -1.70
CA HIS A 253 -8.81 -17.99 -2.25
C HIS A 253 -8.85 -16.90 -3.33
N TYR A 254 -8.21 -15.76 -3.08
CA TYR A 254 -8.18 -14.68 -4.07
C TYR A 254 -7.49 -15.10 -5.37
N VAL A 255 -6.35 -15.79 -5.29
CA VAL A 255 -5.63 -16.27 -6.47
C VAL A 255 -6.43 -17.36 -7.20
N ALA A 256 -7.05 -18.29 -6.47
CA ALA A 256 -7.90 -19.34 -7.05
C ALA A 256 -9.08 -18.71 -7.83
N LEU A 257 -9.84 -17.82 -7.18
CA LEU A 257 -10.99 -17.16 -7.79
C LEU A 257 -10.60 -16.22 -8.94
N ARG A 258 -9.48 -15.48 -8.83
CA ARG A 258 -8.98 -14.64 -9.93
C ARG A 258 -8.59 -15.48 -11.14
N ASN A 259 -7.94 -16.63 -10.91
CA ASN A 259 -7.55 -17.52 -11.99
C ASN A 259 -8.76 -18.22 -12.63
N GLU A 260 -9.84 -18.45 -11.86
CA GLU A 260 -11.13 -18.94 -12.36
C GLU A 260 -11.90 -17.90 -13.19
N MET A 261 -11.77 -16.60 -12.86
CA MET A 261 -12.50 -15.52 -13.55
C MET A 261 -11.94 -15.12 -14.92
N GLY A 262 -10.80 -15.66 -15.34
CA GLY A 262 -10.24 -15.41 -16.68
C GLY A 262 -9.75 -13.98 -16.91
N HIS A 263 -8.77 -13.85 -17.80
CA HIS A 263 -8.24 -12.56 -18.25
C HIS A 263 -9.22 -11.85 -19.17
N ASP A 264 -10.08 -11.00 -18.63
CA ASP A 264 -10.69 -9.92 -19.40
C ASP A 264 -9.95 -8.62 -19.05
N GLY A 265 -9.14 -8.18 -20.02
CA GLY A 265 -8.15 -7.09 -19.91
C GLY A 265 -8.71 -5.68 -19.88
#